data_AF-A0AA87FIA4-F1
#
_entry.id   AF-A0AA87FIA4-F1
#
_cell.length_a   1.000
_cell.length_b   1.000
_cell.length_c   1.000
_cell.angle_alpha   90.00
_cell.angle_beta   90.00
_cell.angle_gamma   90.00
#
_symmetry.space_group_name_H-M   'P 1'
#
loop_
_entity.id
_entity.type
_entity.pdbx_description
1 polymer ?
#
loop_
_entity_poly.entity_id
_entity_poly.type
_entity_poly.pdbx_seq_one_letter_code
_entity_poly.pdbx_strand_id
1 'polypeptide(L)'
;MIRNAKKNHLQDQVLALSEQQQQRYFGHLIEDDSPSSIQKYTEQLLRTRYQVVDEQLKQNSWIDEDQFLEHYYTAFTQQHYLKHSTITLDEAVIRLFNRHLFIEKLPVASLAFLLIDEIQDYTPAQCTLLLTLFPRAAFTMVGDENQAIFNSAIDFREIQEIFEANNQSVTRYDLRTSYRSSGEITKLFAKLANHTTMSIMPVRPAGEPPRFIRFENELEWLATITPFIKKGRQYTILTKSHKEAAFLEEYLKGQTNQLPFPVYSIDIAKGREFDHVILYDVSNEQFYTTQDKRILYTLLSRGMESMLVTYKKELSAFF
;
A
#
# COMPACT_ATOMS: atom_id res chain seq x y z
N MET A 1 -1.41 39.93 -1.47
CA MET A 1 -1.71 41.27 -0.90
C MET A 1 -0.62 42.31 -1.19
N ILE A 2 0.68 41.97 -1.06
CA ILE A 2 1.80 42.92 -1.23
C ILE A 2 1.90 43.51 -2.65
N ARG A 3 1.53 42.75 -3.71
CA ARG A 3 1.48 43.24 -5.09
C ARG A 3 0.54 44.45 -5.30
N ASN A 4 -0.37 44.71 -4.36
CA ASN A 4 -1.28 45.85 -4.42
C ASN A 4 -0.67 47.16 -3.88
N ALA A 5 0.56 47.16 -3.34
CA ALA A 5 1.19 48.36 -2.76
C ALA A 5 1.35 49.54 -3.75
N LYS A 6 1.20 49.29 -5.05
CA LYS A 6 1.18 50.31 -6.12
C LYS A 6 -0.17 51.01 -6.29
N LYS A 7 -1.24 50.55 -5.62
CA LYS A 7 -2.57 51.15 -5.78
C LYS A 7 -2.64 52.46 -4.98
N ASN A 8 -3.06 53.54 -5.65
CA ASN A 8 -3.11 54.90 -5.08
C ASN A 8 -3.82 54.94 -3.72
N HIS A 9 -5.00 54.32 -3.59
CA HIS A 9 -5.73 54.32 -2.31
C HIS A 9 -4.97 53.71 -1.12
N LEU A 10 -4.02 52.79 -1.34
CA LEU A 10 -3.19 52.22 -0.27
C LEU A 10 -2.00 53.11 0.08
N GLN A 11 -1.50 53.87 -0.90
CA GLN A 11 -0.47 54.88 -0.69
C GLN A 11 -1.05 56.10 0.04
N ASP A 12 -2.27 56.52 -0.33
CA ASP A 12 -3.03 57.56 0.37
C ASP A 12 -3.27 57.18 1.85
N GLN A 13 -3.49 55.90 2.14
CA GLN A 13 -3.58 55.41 3.52
C GLN A 13 -2.29 55.54 4.30
N VAL A 14 -1.12 55.37 3.67
CA VAL A 14 0.19 55.56 4.31
C VAL A 14 0.43 57.04 4.61
N LEU A 15 0.11 57.91 3.65
CA LEU A 15 0.20 59.37 3.82
C LEU A 15 -0.76 59.90 4.89
N ALA A 16 -1.89 59.22 5.11
CA ALA A 16 -2.87 59.57 6.14
C ALA A 16 -2.54 59.01 7.54
N LEU A 17 -1.44 58.26 7.73
CA LEU A 17 -1.05 57.73 9.05
C LEU A 17 -0.60 58.85 9.98
N SER A 18 -1.08 58.84 11.22
CA SER A 18 -0.57 59.75 12.26
C SER A 18 0.88 59.42 12.64
N GLU A 19 1.60 60.39 13.21
CA GLU A 19 2.98 60.19 13.68
C GLU A 19 3.11 58.97 14.63
N GLN A 20 2.14 58.78 15.54
CA GLN A 20 2.10 57.61 16.42
C GLN A 20 1.92 56.29 15.66
N GLN A 21 1.12 56.28 14.60
CA GLN A 21 0.93 55.09 13.76
C GLN A 21 2.16 54.80 12.90
N GLN A 22 2.81 55.84 12.37
CA GLN A 22 4.08 55.70 11.64
C GLN A 22 5.16 55.10 12.55
N GLN A 23 5.31 55.63 13.77
CA GLN A 23 6.23 55.09 14.77
C GLN A 23 5.92 53.62 15.12
N ARG A 24 4.64 53.25 15.19
CA ARG A 24 4.21 51.87 15.46
C ARG A 24 4.48 50.89 14.30
N TYR A 25 4.24 51.30 13.06
CA TYR A 25 4.35 50.40 11.89
C TYR A 25 5.77 50.37 11.29
N PHE A 26 6.51 51.48 11.38
CA PHE A 26 7.80 51.66 10.71
C PHE A 26 8.96 51.84 11.70
N GLY A 27 8.70 52.25 12.96
CA GLY A 27 9.74 52.53 13.95
C GLY A 27 10.36 53.92 13.84
N HIS A 28 9.94 54.70 12.85
CA HIS A 28 10.35 56.08 12.60
C HIS A 28 9.29 56.82 11.77
N LEU A 29 9.46 58.13 11.61
CA LEU A 29 8.61 58.94 10.74
C LEU A 29 9.00 58.77 9.27
N ILE A 30 8.06 59.01 8.37
CA ILE A 30 8.33 59.03 6.93
C ILE A 30 9.14 60.29 6.60
N GLU A 31 10.39 60.11 6.19
CA GLU A 31 11.30 61.21 5.86
C GLU A 31 11.27 61.60 4.37
N ASP A 32 10.89 60.67 3.50
CA ASP A 32 10.82 60.84 2.04
C ASP A 32 9.43 60.44 1.54
N ASP A 33 8.70 61.40 0.98
CA ASP A 33 7.36 61.24 0.41
C ASP A 33 7.38 60.95 -1.10
N SER A 34 8.56 60.66 -1.67
CA SER A 34 8.68 60.24 -3.07
C SER A 34 7.79 59.02 -3.36
N PRO A 35 7.19 58.92 -4.57
CA PRO A 35 6.32 57.80 -4.91
C PRO A 35 6.97 56.42 -4.70
N SER A 36 8.29 56.32 -4.93
CA SER A 36 9.06 55.11 -4.68
C SER A 36 9.22 54.78 -3.20
N SER A 37 9.39 55.79 -2.35
CA SER A 37 9.52 55.64 -0.90
C SER A 37 8.18 55.26 -0.27
N ILE A 38 7.11 55.97 -0.63
CA ILE A 38 5.74 55.66 -0.17
C ILE A 38 5.34 54.25 -0.59
N GLN A 39 5.72 53.76 -1.78
CA GLN A 39 5.46 52.37 -2.15
C GLN A 39 6.15 51.39 -1.18
N LYS A 40 7.40 51.63 -0.77
CA LYS A 40 8.10 50.77 0.20
C LYS A 40 7.44 50.78 1.57
N TYR A 41 7.06 51.96 2.08
CA TYR A 41 6.29 52.07 3.33
C TYR A 41 4.93 51.39 3.22
N THR A 42 4.27 51.47 2.06
CA THR A 42 3.03 50.74 1.79
C THR A 42 3.25 49.24 1.84
N GLU A 43 4.33 48.72 1.25
CA GLU A 43 4.68 47.30 1.35
C GLU A 43 4.94 46.87 2.80
N GLN A 44 5.66 47.67 3.58
CA GLN A 44 5.94 47.40 4.99
C GLN A 44 4.66 47.43 5.84
N LEU A 45 3.79 48.44 5.65
CA LEU A 45 2.49 48.54 6.30
C LEU A 45 1.64 47.31 6.02
N LEU A 46 1.56 46.88 4.75
CA LEU A 46 0.79 45.70 4.34
C LEU A 46 1.39 44.41 4.93
N ARG A 47 2.72 44.28 5.00
CA ARG A 47 3.38 43.12 5.63
C ARG A 47 3.02 43.03 7.11
N THR A 48 3.17 44.13 7.86
CA THR A 48 2.86 44.15 9.30
C THR A 48 1.37 43.95 9.55
N ARG A 49 0.51 44.59 8.76
CA ARG A 49 -0.95 44.50 8.91
C ARG A 49 -1.49 43.09 8.62
N TYR A 50 -0.93 42.40 7.62
CA TYR A 50 -1.40 41.08 7.20
C TYR A 50 -0.47 39.94 7.61
N GLN A 51 0.52 40.18 8.49
CA GLN A 51 1.47 39.14 8.91
C GLN A 51 0.76 37.91 9.47
N VAL A 52 -0.20 38.12 10.39
CA VAL A 52 -0.97 37.03 10.99
C VAL A 52 -1.74 36.24 9.93
N VAL A 53 -2.34 36.93 8.95
CA VAL A 53 -3.08 36.28 7.86
C VAL A 53 -2.12 35.49 6.96
N ASP A 54 -0.94 36.03 6.65
CA ASP A 54 0.07 35.35 5.84
C ASP A 54 0.63 34.10 6.55
N GLU A 55 0.85 34.17 7.87
CA GLU A 55 1.22 33.04 8.71
C GLU A 55 0.11 31.98 8.75
N GLN A 56 -1.15 32.39 8.97
CA GLN A 56 -2.31 31.50 8.96
C GLN A 56 -2.51 30.83 7.60
N LEU A 57 -2.29 31.54 6.49
CA LEU A 57 -2.35 30.97 5.14
C LEU A 57 -1.24 29.94 4.90
N LYS A 58 0.00 30.22 5.34
CA LYS A 58 1.13 29.30 5.22
C LYS A 58 0.99 28.04 6.06
N GLN A 59 0.31 28.15 7.20
CA GLN A 59 0.02 27.04 8.12
C GLN A 59 -1.30 26.34 7.81
N ASN A 60 -1.97 26.69 6.70
CA ASN A 60 -3.29 26.17 6.34
C ASN A 60 -4.34 26.31 7.45
N SER A 61 -4.21 27.29 8.35
CA SER A 61 -5.13 27.46 9.49
C SER A 61 -6.58 27.81 9.10
N TRP A 62 -6.83 28.04 7.82
CA TRP A 62 -8.15 28.28 7.23
C TRP A 62 -8.90 26.98 6.87
N ILE A 63 -8.23 25.82 6.95
CA ILE A 63 -8.83 24.50 6.74
C ILE A 63 -8.52 23.59 7.93
N ASP A 64 -9.54 22.89 8.42
CA ASP A 64 -9.38 21.91 9.49
C ASP A 64 -8.94 20.55 8.90
N GLU A 65 -7.64 20.42 8.62
CA GLU A 65 -7.09 19.20 7.99
C GLU A 65 -7.39 17.94 8.82
N ASP A 66 -7.48 18.05 10.14
CA ASP A 66 -7.75 16.91 11.03
C ASP A 66 -9.23 16.47 10.93
N GLN A 67 -10.17 17.41 10.83
CA GLN A 67 -11.59 17.07 10.58
C GLN A 67 -11.79 16.40 9.21
N PHE A 68 -11.12 16.91 8.17
CA PHE A 68 -11.16 16.30 6.84
C PHE A 68 -10.53 14.90 6.85
N LEU A 69 -9.41 14.72 7.56
CA LEU A 69 -8.79 13.42 7.74
C LEU A 69 -9.75 12.45 8.43
N GLU A 70 -10.35 12.81 9.56
CA GLU A 70 -11.28 11.95 10.29
C GLU A 70 -12.49 11.54 9.43
N HIS A 71 -13.05 12.49 8.68
CA HIS A 71 -14.18 12.26 7.78
C HIS A 71 -13.83 11.22 6.70
N TYR A 72 -12.78 11.47 5.92
CA TYR A 72 -12.41 10.58 4.81
C TYR A 72 -11.79 9.27 5.28
N TYR A 73 -11.09 9.26 6.42
CA TYR A 73 -10.61 8.02 7.04
C TYR A 73 -11.78 7.11 7.38
N THR A 74 -12.82 7.66 8.01
CA THR A 74 -14.04 6.89 8.32
C THR A 74 -14.74 6.42 7.06
N ALA A 75 -14.84 7.27 6.03
CA ALA A 75 -15.46 6.91 4.76
C ALA A 75 -14.73 5.77 4.03
N PHE A 76 -13.39 5.75 4.03
CA PHE A 76 -12.61 4.75 3.30
C PHE A 76 -12.35 3.46 4.09
N THR A 77 -12.26 3.54 5.42
CA THR A 77 -11.89 2.38 6.26
C THR A 77 -13.07 1.77 7.00
N GLN A 78 -14.22 2.47 7.03
CA GLN A 78 -15.36 2.16 7.90
C GLN A 78 -14.98 2.11 9.40
N GLN A 79 -13.89 2.76 9.79
CA GLN A 79 -13.39 2.84 11.16
C GLN A 79 -13.19 4.29 11.59
N HIS A 80 -13.40 4.57 12.88
CA HIS A 80 -13.09 5.87 13.44
C HIS A 80 -11.57 6.11 13.41
N TYR A 81 -11.19 7.32 13.01
CA TYR A 81 -9.79 7.72 13.06
C TYR A 81 -9.33 7.87 14.51
N LEU A 82 -8.25 7.17 14.85
CA LEU A 82 -7.57 7.32 16.13
C LEU A 82 -6.19 7.90 15.88
N LYS A 83 -5.87 9.00 16.57
CA LYS A 83 -4.57 9.64 16.44
C LYS A 83 -3.51 8.73 17.07
N HIS A 84 -2.56 8.28 16.25
CA HIS A 84 -1.43 7.48 16.68
C HIS A 84 -0.13 8.29 16.68
N SER A 85 0.91 7.77 17.34
CA SER A 85 2.24 8.37 17.31
C SER A 85 2.96 8.19 15.97
N THR A 86 2.58 7.17 15.20
CA THR A 86 3.08 6.89 13.85
C THR A 86 1.97 7.06 12.83
N ILE A 87 2.27 7.77 11.75
CA ILE A 87 1.36 7.99 10.63
C ILE A 87 1.21 6.69 9.85
N THR A 88 -0.03 6.27 9.63
CA THR A 88 -0.34 5.10 8.79
C THR A 88 -0.29 5.47 7.30
N LEU A 89 -0.16 4.47 6.42
CA LEU A 89 -0.18 4.72 4.98
C LEU A 89 -1.51 5.35 4.52
N ASP A 90 -2.64 4.87 5.04
CA ASP A 90 -3.95 5.45 4.74
C ASP A 90 -4.06 6.89 5.22
N GLU A 91 -3.57 7.21 6.43
CA GLU A 91 -3.52 8.60 6.90
C GLU A 91 -2.73 9.48 5.93
N ALA A 92 -1.53 9.05 5.51
CA ALA A 92 -0.71 9.80 4.57
C ALA A 92 -1.41 10.00 3.21
N VAL A 93 -2.05 8.96 2.70
CA VAL A 93 -2.81 8.98 1.43
C VAL A 93 -3.99 9.95 1.52
N ILE A 94 -4.76 9.93 2.62
CA ILE A 94 -5.90 10.81 2.83
C ILE A 94 -5.46 12.27 2.98
N ARG A 95 -4.35 12.53 3.69
CA ARG A 95 -3.77 13.87 3.77
C ARG A 95 -3.36 14.40 2.38
N LEU A 96 -2.76 13.55 1.54
CA LEU A 96 -2.43 13.91 0.15
C LEU A 96 -3.68 14.19 -0.68
N PHE A 97 -4.72 13.36 -0.54
CA PHE A 97 -6.02 13.54 -1.18
C PHE A 97 -6.65 14.88 -0.80
N ASN A 98 -6.74 15.18 0.50
CA ASN A 98 -7.28 16.45 1.01
C ASN A 98 -6.50 17.65 0.50
N ARG A 99 -5.17 17.58 0.52
CA ARG A 99 -4.32 18.66 0.00
C ARG A 99 -4.56 18.88 -1.49
N HIS A 100 -4.61 17.81 -2.29
CA HIS A 100 -4.83 17.91 -3.73
C HIS A 100 -6.19 18.55 -4.07
N LEU A 101 -7.24 18.25 -3.30
CA LEU A 101 -8.58 18.77 -3.54
C LEU A 101 -8.79 20.21 -3.07
N PHE A 102 -8.33 20.53 -1.86
CA PHE A 102 -8.76 21.76 -1.18
C PHE A 102 -7.66 22.83 -1.08
N ILE A 103 -6.38 22.44 -1.02
CA ILE A 103 -5.28 23.35 -0.68
C ILE A 103 -4.48 23.70 -1.93
N GLU A 104 -3.82 22.71 -2.51
CA GLU A 104 -2.93 22.86 -3.64
C GLU A 104 -2.89 21.58 -4.45
N LYS A 105 -3.18 21.68 -5.74
CA LYS A 105 -3.10 20.54 -6.65
C LYS A 105 -1.67 20.02 -6.75
N LEU A 106 -1.51 18.74 -6.46
CA LEU A 106 -0.25 18.05 -6.66
C LEU A 106 0.17 18.10 -8.15
N PRO A 107 1.43 18.45 -8.45
CA PRO A 107 1.92 18.53 -9.82
C PRO A 107 2.16 17.13 -10.38
N VAL A 108 1.12 16.54 -10.97
CA VAL A 108 1.19 15.23 -11.63
C VAL A 108 1.17 15.37 -13.14
N ALA A 109 1.95 14.52 -13.83
CA ALA A 109 1.92 14.47 -15.29
C ALA A 109 0.57 13.93 -15.77
N SER A 110 0.09 14.43 -16.90
CA SER A 110 -1.10 13.86 -17.54
C SER A 110 -0.73 12.51 -18.17
N LEU A 111 -1.30 11.43 -17.64
CA LEU A 111 -1.14 10.08 -18.17
C LEU A 111 -2.37 9.69 -19.00
N ALA A 112 -2.14 9.00 -20.12
CA ALA A 112 -3.21 8.42 -20.94
C ALA A 112 -3.62 7.03 -20.44
N PHE A 113 -2.68 6.27 -19.89
CA PHE A 113 -2.88 4.90 -19.41
C PHE A 113 -2.19 4.72 -18.05
N LEU A 114 -2.85 3.99 -17.15
CA LEU A 114 -2.29 3.58 -15.87
C LEU A 114 -2.48 2.07 -15.71
N LEU A 115 -1.38 1.35 -15.53
CA LEU A 115 -1.39 -0.08 -15.24
C LEU A 115 -1.05 -0.28 -13.76
N ILE A 116 -1.93 -0.95 -13.03
CA ILE A 116 -1.76 -1.26 -11.62
C ILE A 116 -1.71 -2.78 -11.49
N ASP A 117 -0.63 -3.26 -10.92
CA ASP A 117 -0.43 -4.68 -10.60
C ASP A 117 -0.73 -4.93 -9.12
N GLU A 118 -1.11 -6.17 -8.78
CA GLU A 118 -1.48 -6.60 -7.43
C GLU A 118 -2.53 -5.70 -6.76
N ILE A 119 -3.56 -5.28 -7.50
CA ILE A 119 -4.57 -4.30 -7.04
C ILE A 119 -5.28 -4.71 -5.73
N GLN A 120 -5.35 -6.01 -5.42
CA GLN A 120 -5.92 -6.50 -4.17
C GLN A 120 -5.17 -6.03 -2.91
N ASP A 121 -3.93 -5.56 -3.03
CA ASP A 121 -3.13 -5.04 -1.91
C ASP A 121 -3.32 -3.55 -1.67
N TYR A 122 -4.10 -2.89 -2.53
CA TYR A 122 -4.43 -1.47 -2.39
C TYR A 122 -5.59 -1.27 -1.42
N THR A 123 -5.72 -0.05 -0.90
CA THR A 123 -6.85 0.38 -0.07
C THR A 123 -7.84 1.25 -0.86
N PRO A 124 -9.09 1.40 -0.38
CA PRO A 124 -10.06 2.32 -0.97
C PRO A 124 -9.53 3.77 -1.08
N ALA A 125 -8.79 4.22 -0.06
CA ALA A 125 -8.16 5.53 -0.05
C ALA A 125 -7.13 5.68 -1.19
N GLN A 126 -6.30 4.66 -1.42
CA GLN A 126 -5.31 4.66 -2.50
C GLN A 126 -5.97 4.65 -3.88
N CYS A 127 -6.99 3.82 -4.09
CA CYS A 127 -7.75 3.77 -5.34
C CYS A 127 -8.40 5.12 -5.66
N THR A 128 -9.04 5.73 -4.65
CA THR A 128 -9.68 7.04 -4.78
C THR A 128 -8.67 8.15 -5.07
N LEU A 129 -7.50 8.13 -4.43
CA LEU A 129 -6.42 9.07 -4.73
C LEU A 129 -5.94 8.93 -6.18
N LEU A 130 -5.72 7.71 -6.67
CA LEU A 130 -5.26 7.49 -8.05
C LEU A 130 -6.26 8.00 -9.10
N LEU A 131 -7.56 7.74 -8.90
CA LEU A 131 -8.62 8.31 -9.74
C LEU A 131 -8.61 9.84 -9.74
N THR A 132 -8.41 10.44 -8.57
CA THR A 132 -8.40 11.89 -8.39
C THR A 132 -7.17 12.52 -9.08
N LEU A 133 -6.01 11.86 -8.99
CA LEU A 133 -4.78 12.34 -9.62
C LEU A 133 -4.79 12.16 -11.15
N PHE A 134 -5.40 11.08 -11.65
CA PHE A 134 -5.37 10.72 -13.07
C PHE A 134 -6.79 10.56 -13.68
N PRO A 135 -7.64 11.60 -13.64
CA PRO A 135 -9.06 11.47 -14.01
C PRO A 135 -9.30 11.18 -15.50
N ARG A 136 -8.28 11.37 -16.35
CA ARG A 136 -8.34 11.11 -17.80
C ARG A 136 -7.60 9.85 -18.24
N ALA A 137 -6.95 9.14 -17.32
CA ALA A 137 -6.22 7.93 -17.65
C ALA A 137 -7.18 6.75 -17.82
N ALA A 138 -6.89 5.87 -18.78
CA ALA A 138 -7.51 4.55 -18.85
C ALA A 138 -6.77 3.60 -17.89
N PHE A 139 -7.51 3.02 -16.95
CA PHE A 139 -6.95 2.12 -15.94
C PHE A 139 -7.00 0.67 -16.41
N THR A 140 -5.90 -0.05 -16.22
CA THR A 140 -5.84 -1.52 -16.30
C THR A 140 -5.33 -2.03 -14.97
N MET A 141 -6.20 -2.68 -14.22
CA MET A 141 -5.90 -3.20 -12.88
C MET A 141 -5.86 -4.72 -12.94
N VAL A 142 -4.78 -5.32 -12.45
CA VAL A 142 -4.56 -6.76 -12.46
C VAL A 142 -4.33 -7.22 -11.02
N GLY A 143 -4.90 -8.37 -10.65
CA GLY A 143 -4.75 -8.93 -9.32
C GLY A 143 -5.55 -10.22 -9.09
N ASP A 144 -5.39 -10.80 -7.90
CA ASP A 144 -6.11 -11.99 -7.43
C ASP A 144 -6.57 -11.79 -5.98
N GLU A 145 -7.88 -11.69 -5.76
CA GLU A 145 -8.49 -11.49 -4.43
C GLU A 145 -8.12 -12.58 -3.42
N ASN A 146 -7.79 -13.80 -3.88
CA ASN A 146 -7.35 -14.89 -3.01
C ASN A 146 -5.91 -14.70 -2.50
N GLN A 147 -5.13 -13.81 -3.13
CA GLN A 147 -3.76 -13.45 -2.75
C GLN A 147 -3.70 -12.20 -1.85
N ALA A 148 -4.84 -11.66 -1.42
CA ALA A 148 -4.92 -10.56 -0.47
C ALA A 148 -4.53 -11.02 0.95
N ILE A 149 -3.22 -11.13 1.20
CA ILE A 149 -2.63 -11.66 2.44
C ILE A 149 -2.25 -10.57 3.45
N PHE A 150 -2.29 -9.29 3.05
CA PHE A 150 -2.03 -8.17 3.93
C PHE A 150 -3.32 -7.70 4.60
N ASN A 151 -3.18 -6.94 5.69
CA ASN A 151 -4.33 -6.35 6.38
C ASN A 151 -5.00 -5.25 5.55
N SER A 152 -4.23 -4.60 4.66
CA SER A 152 -4.72 -3.71 3.62
C SER A 152 -5.14 -4.54 2.42
N ALA A 153 -6.44 -4.74 2.26
CA ALA A 153 -7.00 -5.42 1.11
C ALA A 153 -8.28 -4.72 0.66
N ILE A 154 -8.50 -4.68 -0.64
CA ILE A 154 -9.73 -4.17 -1.25
C ILE A 154 -10.45 -5.28 -2.00
N ASP A 155 -11.77 -5.35 -1.84
CA ASP A 155 -12.62 -6.23 -2.64
C ASP A 155 -12.77 -5.65 -4.05
N PHE A 156 -12.75 -6.48 -5.08
CA PHE A 156 -12.85 -5.98 -6.46
C PHE A 156 -14.20 -5.30 -6.73
N ARG A 157 -15.24 -5.66 -5.99
CA ARG A 157 -16.52 -4.96 -6.00
C ARG A 157 -16.39 -3.53 -5.49
N GLU A 158 -15.61 -3.30 -4.43
CA GLU A 158 -15.40 -1.96 -3.89
C GLU A 158 -14.61 -1.08 -4.86
N ILE A 159 -13.63 -1.64 -5.57
CA ILE A 159 -12.96 -0.95 -6.69
C ILE A 159 -13.99 -0.51 -7.74
N GLN A 160 -14.89 -1.42 -8.14
CA GLN A 160 -15.93 -1.11 -9.12
C GLN A 160 -16.83 0.02 -8.64
N GLU A 161 -17.30 -0.04 -7.38
CA GLU A 161 -18.15 0.99 -6.77
C GLU A 161 -17.45 2.36 -6.73
N ILE A 162 -16.16 2.41 -6.38
CA ILE A 162 -15.35 3.64 -6.36
C ILE A 162 -15.25 4.26 -7.77
N PHE A 163 -14.98 3.46 -8.80
CA PHE A 163 -14.83 3.95 -10.18
C PHE A 163 -16.17 4.40 -10.77
N GLU A 164 -17.24 3.63 -10.55
CA GLU A 164 -18.59 3.96 -11.05
C GLU A 164 -19.13 5.24 -10.41
N ALA A 165 -18.88 5.45 -9.11
CA ALA A 165 -19.20 6.71 -8.41
C ALA A 165 -18.49 7.93 -9.01
N ASN A 166 -17.37 7.73 -9.72
CA ASN A 166 -16.60 8.76 -10.43
C ASN A 166 -16.88 8.78 -11.95
N ASN A 167 -18.03 8.25 -12.38
CA ASN A 167 -18.45 8.20 -13.78
C ASN A 167 -17.47 7.45 -14.71
N GLN A 168 -16.69 6.50 -14.17
CA GLN A 168 -15.85 5.61 -14.96
C GLN A 168 -16.44 4.21 -14.98
N SER A 169 -16.72 3.68 -16.17
CA SER A 169 -17.21 2.31 -16.32
C SER A 169 -16.07 1.30 -16.11
N VAL A 170 -16.31 0.27 -15.30
CA VAL A 170 -15.36 -0.82 -15.08
C VAL A 170 -15.84 -2.07 -15.82
N THR A 171 -14.91 -2.77 -16.48
CA THR A 171 -15.18 -4.09 -17.07
C THR A 171 -14.23 -5.11 -16.46
N ARG A 172 -14.78 -6.15 -15.81
CA ARG A 172 -14.02 -7.24 -15.21
C ARG A 172 -13.83 -8.37 -16.21
N TYR A 173 -12.57 -8.82 -16.35
CA TYR A 173 -12.22 -10.00 -17.14
C TYR A 173 -11.57 -11.04 -16.22
N ASP A 174 -12.20 -12.21 -16.08
CA ASP A 174 -11.66 -13.29 -15.26
C ASP A 174 -10.75 -14.21 -16.09
N LEU A 175 -9.45 -14.21 -15.79
CA LEU A 175 -8.50 -15.17 -16.36
C LEU A 175 -8.48 -16.45 -15.52
N ARG A 176 -9.21 -17.46 -15.98
CA ARG A 176 -9.42 -18.72 -15.23
C ARG A 176 -8.38 -19.80 -15.49
N THR A 177 -7.39 -19.50 -16.31
CA THR A 177 -6.46 -20.51 -16.84
C THR A 177 -5.08 -20.30 -16.24
N SER A 178 -4.56 -21.32 -15.55
CA SER A 178 -3.23 -21.33 -14.96
C SER A 178 -2.23 -21.96 -15.95
N TYR A 179 -1.28 -21.13 -16.40
CA TYR A 179 -0.16 -21.55 -17.25
C TYR A 179 1.15 -21.71 -16.47
N ARG A 180 1.17 -21.34 -15.19
CA ARG A 180 2.37 -21.17 -14.37
C ARG A 180 2.76 -22.46 -13.66
N SER A 181 1.86 -23.03 -12.87
CA SER A 181 2.14 -24.21 -12.05
C SER A 181 1.73 -25.52 -12.73
N SER A 182 2.32 -26.63 -12.29
CA SER A 182 1.91 -27.97 -12.69
C SER A 182 0.43 -28.21 -12.40
N GLY A 183 -0.17 -29.17 -13.10
CA GLY A 183 -1.58 -29.46 -12.95
C GLY A 183 -1.97 -29.90 -11.54
N GLU A 184 -1.14 -30.69 -10.86
CA GLU A 184 -1.41 -31.14 -9.49
C GLU A 184 -1.25 -30.01 -8.46
N ILE A 185 -0.26 -29.12 -8.62
CA ILE A 185 -0.14 -27.92 -7.77
C ILE A 185 -1.33 -26.98 -7.99
N THR A 186 -1.70 -26.75 -9.25
CA THR A 186 -2.87 -25.91 -9.61
C THR A 186 -4.16 -26.44 -8.99
N LYS A 187 -4.42 -27.74 -9.12
CA LYS A 187 -5.58 -28.38 -8.50
C LYS A 187 -5.57 -28.22 -6.98
N LEU A 188 -4.40 -28.27 -6.34
CA LEU A 188 -4.29 -28.16 -4.90
C LEU A 188 -4.65 -26.75 -4.41
N PHE A 189 -4.03 -25.71 -4.96
CA PHE A 189 -4.34 -24.34 -4.51
C PHE A 189 -5.74 -23.89 -4.96
N ALA A 190 -6.26 -24.40 -6.09
CA ALA A 190 -7.62 -24.09 -6.54
C ALA A 190 -8.70 -24.54 -5.54
N LYS A 191 -8.47 -25.58 -4.73
CA LYS A 191 -9.38 -25.99 -3.64
C LYS A 191 -9.47 -24.94 -2.53
N LEU A 192 -8.43 -24.13 -2.36
CA LEU A 192 -8.38 -23.09 -1.35
C LEU A 192 -8.94 -21.75 -1.84
N ALA A 193 -9.12 -21.58 -3.15
CA ALA A 193 -9.78 -20.41 -3.70
C ALA A 193 -11.22 -20.30 -3.15
N ASN A 194 -11.72 -19.08 -3.00
CA ASN A 194 -13.12 -18.87 -2.64
C ASN A 194 -14.02 -19.34 -3.79
N HIS A 195 -14.90 -20.31 -3.48
CA HIS A 195 -15.70 -21.07 -4.45
C HIS A 195 -16.78 -20.29 -5.20
N THR A 196 -16.97 -19.00 -4.91
CA THR A 196 -18.09 -18.22 -5.43
C THR A 196 -17.95 -17.83 -6.90
N THR A 197 -16.75 -17.85 -7.50
CA THR A 197 -16.58 -17.31 -8.88
C THR A 197 -15.48 -17.93 -9.76
N MET A 198 -14.58 -18.79 -9.26
CA MET A 198 -13.45 -19.28 -10.06
C MET A 198 -13.26 -20.80 -10.06
N SER A 199 -13.26 -21.39 -11.26
CA SER A 199 -12.65 -22.70 -11.52
C SER A 199 -11.31 -22.45 -12.20
N ILE A 200 -10.22 -22.54 -11.44
CA ILE A 200 -8.86 -22.37 -11.96
C ILE A 200 -8.46 -23.65 -12.70
N MET A 201 -8.27 -23.55 -14.00
CA MET A 201 -7.97 -24.68 -14.87
C MET A 201 -6.47 -24.74 -15.20
N PRO A 202 -5.77 -25.84 -14.91
CA PRO A 202 -4.39 -26.01 -15.33
C PRO A 202 -4.27 -26.23 -16.84
N VAL A 203 -3.25 -25.64 -17.45
CA VAL A 203 -2.82 -25.93 -18.84
C VAL A 203 -1.60 -26.83 -18.87
N ARG A 204 -0.69 -26.69 -17.90
CA ARG A 204 0.47 -27.56 -17.81
C ARG A 204 0.05 -29.00 -17.50
N PRO A 205 0.85 -30.01 -17.92
CA PRO A 205 0.65 -31.39 -17.51
C PRO A 205 0.55 -31.53 -15.98
N ALA A 206 -0.06 -32.62 -15.52
CA ALA A 206 -0.26 -32.89 -14.09
C ALA A 206 1.02 -32.68 -13.26
N GLY A 207 2.16 -33.21 -13.73
CA GLY A 207 3.41 -33.17 -12.97
C GLY A 207 3.40 -34.11 -11.77
N GLU A 208 4.37 -33.95 -10.86
CA GLU A 208 4.40 -34.71 -9.60
C GLU A 208 3.38 -34.12 -8.61
N PRO A 209 2.56 -34.95 -7.93
CA PRO A 209 1.64 -34.46 -6.91
C PRO A 209 2.41 -33.90 -5.69
N PRO A 210 1.93 -32.81 -5.06
CA PRO A 210 2.50 -32.31 -3.81
C PRO A 210 2.54 -33.41 -2.74
N ARG A 211 3.67 -33.55 -2.05
CA ARG A 211 3.85 -34.57 -1.01
C ARG A 211 3.64 -33.95 0.37
N PHE A 212 2.81 -34.59 1.18
CA PHE A 212 2.53 -34.18 2.55
C PHE A 212 3.42 -34.95 3.51
N ILE A 213 4.16 -34.24 4.36
CA ILE A 213 5.18 -34.82 5.25
C ILE A 213 4.94 -34.31 6.66
N ARG A 214 4.59 -35.23 7.56
CA ARG A 214 4.52 -34.96 9.00
C ARG A 214 5.91 -34.95 9.60
N PHE A 215 6.13 -34.08 10.58
CA PHE A 215 7.32 -34.10 11.42
C PHE A 215 6.96 -33.72 12.87
N GLU A 216 7.73 -34.21 13.84
CA GLU A 216 7.55 -33.90 15.26
C GLU A 216 8.48 -32.79 15.74
N ASN A 217 9.68 -32.67 15.14
CA ASN A 217 10.68 -31.65 15.46
C ASN A 217 11.54 -31.31 14.23
N GLU A 218 12.28 -30.20 14.32
CA GLU A 218 13.06 -29.65 13.21
C GLU A 218 14.19 -30.58 12.75
N LEU A 219 14.73 -31.45 13.62
CA LEU A 219 15.76 -32.42 13.26
C LEU A 219 15.18 -33.51 12.37
N GLU A 220 14.01 -34.04 12.72
CA GLU A 220 13.26 -35.00 11.89
C GLU A 220 12.82 -34.36 10.56
N TRP A 221 12.28 -33.15 10.61
CA TRP A 221 11.91 -32.39 9.41
C TRP A 221 13.09 -32.29 8.44
N LEU A 222 14.25 -31.91 8.96
CA LEU A 222 15.44 -31.73 8.15
C LEU A 222 15.95 -33.03 7.56
N ALA A 223 15.98 -34.10 8.35
CA ALA A 223 16.34 -35.44 7.89
C ALA A 223 15.40 -35.91 6.77
N THR A 224 14.12 -35.54 6.82
CA THR A 224 13.11 -35.96 5.86
C THR A 224 13.16 -35.19 4.55
N ILE A 225 13.47 -33.88 4.59
CA ILE A 225 13.59 -33.09 3.35
C ILE A 225 14.95 -33.29 2.65
N THR A 226 16.02 -33.59 3.40
CA THR A 226 17.40 -33.74 2.88
C THR A 226 17.52 -34.64 1.62
N PRO A 227 16.87 -35.82 1.55
CA PRO A 227 16.92 -36.70 0.37
C PRO A 227 16.35 -36.07 -0.91
N PHE A 228 15.37 -35.18 -0.81
CA PHE A 228 14.77 -34.52 -1.97
C PHE A 228 15.72 -33.51 -2.59
N ILE A 229 16.52 -32.85 -1.76
CA ILE A 229 17.48 -31.81 -2.18
C ILE A 229 18.73 -32.46 -2.78
N LYS A 230 19.21 -33.58 -2.21
CA LYS A 230 20.37 -34.33 -2.74
C LYS A 230 20.16 -34.88 -4.15
N LYS A 231 18.94 -34.85 -4.69
CA LYS A 231 18.64 -35.22 -6.08
C LYS A 231 19.01 -34.14 -7.12
N GLY A 232 19.65 -33.04 -6.69
CA GLY A 232 20.13 -31.98 -7.59
C GLY A 232 19.09 -30.91 -7.92
N ARG A 233 17.94 -30.92 -7.24
CA ARG A 233 16.91 -29.88 -7.34
C ARG A 233 17.15 -28.82 -6.25
N GLN A 234 17.18 -27.54 -6.63
CA GLN A 234 17.24 -26.44 -5.66
C GLN A 234 15.84 -26.14 -5.14
N TYR A 235 15.61 -26.40 -3.86
CA TYR A 235 14.35 -26.11 -3.18
C TYR A 235 14.42 -24.77 -2.43
N THR A 236 13.34 -24.00 -2.52
CA THR A 236 13.11 -22.80 -1.70
C THR A 236 12.14 -23.13 -0.57
N ILE A 237 12.47 -22.74 0.66
CA ILE A 237 11.59 -22.90 1.81
C ILE A 237 10.72 -21.66 1.94
N LEU A 238 9.41 -21.86 2.03
CA LEU A 238 8.43 -20.80 2.25
C LEU A 238 7.79 -20.96 3.62
N THR A 239 7.75 -19.87 4.39
CA THR A 239 7.17 -19.83 5.75
C THR A 239 5.98 -18.87 5.82
N LYS A 240 5.14 -19.02 6.85
CA LYS A 240 4.00 -18.13 7.08
C LYS A 240 4.45 -16.75 7.53
N SER A 241 5.55 -16.65 8.29
CA SER A 241 6.01 -15.39 8.87
C SER A 241 7.52 -15.18 8.81
N HIS A 242 7.94 -13.91 8.90
CA HIS A 242 9.36 -13.53 9.01
C HIS A 242 10.03 -14.14 10.25
N LYS A 243 9.29 -14.30 11.36
CA LYS A 243 9.82 -14.93 12.58
C LYS A 243 10.23 -16.39 12.33
N GLU A 244 9.39 -17.13 11.61
CA GLU A 244 9.68 -18.51 11.20
C GLU A 244 10.82 -18.57 10.20
N ALA A 245 10.86 -17.66 9.22
CA ALA A 245 11.94 -17.60 8.25
C ALA A 245 13.29 -17.39 8.94
N ALA A 246 13.38 -16.39 9.83
CA ALA A 246 14.59 -16.09 10.59
C ALA A 246 15.03 -17.27 11.49
N PHE A 247 14.07 -17.90 12.16
CA PHE A 247 14.34 -19.10 12.96
C PHE A 247 14.94 -20.24 12.12
N LEU A 248 14.34 -20.54 10.96
CA LEU A 248 14.84 -21.59 10.08
C LEU A 248 16.21 -21.27 9.50
N GLU A 249 16.45 -20.02 9.10
CA GLU A 249 17.77 -19.61 8.61
C GLU A 249 18.86 -19.83 9.66
N GLU A 250 18.60 -19.46 10.92
CA GLU A 250 19.54 -19.69 12.02
C GLU A 250 19.71 -21.19 12.31
N TYR A 251 18.60 -21.93 12.39
CA TYR A 251 18.61 -23.37 12.60
C TYR A 251 19.45 -24.09 11.55
N LEU A 252 19.25 -23.78 10.27
CA LEU A 252 19.94 -24.39 9.14
C LEU A 252 21.43 -24.01 9.09
N LYS A 253 21.81 -22.78 9.47
CA LYS A 253 23.23 -22.39 9.61
C LYS A 253 23.96 -23.23 10.67
N GLY A 254 23.27 -23.62 11.74
CA GLY A 254 23.82 -24.50 12.77
C GLY A 254 24.06 -25.94 12.30
N GLN A 255 23.40 -26.39 11.23
CA GLN A 255 23.53 -27.73 10.68
C GLN A 255 24.65 -27.76 9.63
N THR A 256 25.89 -27.94 10.11
CA THR A 256 27.10 -28.06 9.28
C THR A 256 26.92 -29.18 8.25
N ASN A 257 27.09 -28.89 6.95
CA ASN A 257 26.99 -29.77 5.76
C ASN A 257 25.75 -29.65 4.86
N GLN A 258 24.95 -28.60 4.98
CA GLN A 258 23.78 -28.43 4.10
C GLN A 258 23.94 -27.26 3.13
N LEU A 259 23.48 -27.47 1.90
CA LEU A 259 23.37 -26.42 0.88
C LEU A 259 22.56 -25.26 1.46
N PRO A 260 22.94 -23.99 1.23
CA PRO A 260 22.18 -22.86 1.75
C PRO A 260 20.78 -22.91 1.16
N PHE A 261 19.78 -23.06 2.03
CA PHE A 261 18.38 -22.99 1.63
C PHE A 261 17.98 -21.52 1.52
N PRO A 262 17.47 -21.05 0.37
CA PRO A 262 16.72 -19.81 0.35
C PRO A 262 15.46 -20.02 1.20
N VAL A 263 15.33 -19.24 2.27
CA VAL A 263 14.14 -19.23 3.12
C VAL A 263 13.47 -17.88 2.93
N TYR A 264 12.18 -17.88 2.60
CA TYR A 264 11.41 -16.65 2.47
C TYR A 264 10.10 -16.77 3.24
N SER A 265 9.75 -15.72 3.96
CA SER A 265 8.37 -15.55 4.43
C SER A 265 7.46 -15.18 3.27
N ILE A 266 6.17 -15.47 3.41
CA ILE A 266 5.18 -15.25 2.35
C ILE A 266 5.12 -13.80 1.84
N ASP A 267 5.33 -12.81 2.70
CA ASP A 267 5.37 -11.38 2.34
C ASP A 267 6.53 -11.04 1.39
N ILE A 268 7.67 -11.73 1.52
CA ILE A 268 8.84 -11.57 0.64
C ILE A 268 8.70 -12.42 -0.63
N ALA A 269 8.08 -13.59 -0.50
CA ALA A 269 7.88 -14.55 -1.59
C ALA A 269 6.74 -14.13 -2.54
N LYS A 270 5.81 -13.28 -2.09
CA LYS A 270 4.75 -12.74 -2.93
C LYS A 270 5.33 -11.97 -4.11
N GLY A 271 4.74 -12.14 -5.29
CA GLY A 271 5.29 -11.61 -6.56
C GLY A 271 6.48 -12.40 -7.13
N ARG A 272 7.00 -13.42 -6.42
CA ARG A 272 8.05 -14.32 -6.91
C ARG A 272 7.50 -15.70 -7.24
N GLU A 273 8.30 -16.50 -7.94
CA GLU A 273 7.98 -17.87 -8.33
C GLU A 273 9.19 -18.76 -8.11
N PHE A 274 8.94 -20.03 -7.81
CA PHE A 274 10.00 -21.01 -7.56
C PHE A 274 9.63 -22.36 -8.16
N ASP A 275 10.58 -23.01 -8.83
CA ASP A 275 10.36 -24.31 -9.46
C ASP A 275 10.07 -25.41 -8.45
N HIS A 276 10.79 -25.39 -7.32
CA HIS A 276 10.68 -26.40 -6.29
C HIS A 276 10.55 -25.75 -4.92
N VAL A 277 9.45 -26.02 -4.22
CA VAL A 277 9.12 -25.36 -2.95
C VAL A 277 8.91 -26.35 -1.82
N ILE A 278 9.31 -25.94 -0.62
CA ILE A 278 9.00 -26.62 0.64
C ILE A 278 8.18 -25.65 1.47
N LEU A 279 6.92 -25.97 1.74
CA LEU A 279 6.11 -25.22 2.70
C LEU A 279 6.43 -25.70 4.11
N TYR A 280 6.90 -24.79 4.95
CA TYR A 280 7.19 -25.08 6.35
C TYR A 280 5.92 -24.96 7.21
N ASP A 281 5.65 -26.02 7.97
CA ASP A 281 4.64 -26.11 9.01
C ASP A 281 3.22 -25.59 8.64
N VAL A 282 2.55 -26.30 7.73
CA VAL A 282 1.13 -26.06 7.39
C VAL A 282 0.15 -26.77 8.34
N SER A 283 0.51 -26.85 9.62
CA SER A 283 -0.30 -27.52 10.64
C SER A 283 -1.61 -26.77 10.93
N ASN A 284 -2.56 -27.48 11.54
CA ASN A 284 -3.83 -26.90 11.98
C ASN A 284 -3.65 -25.83 13.07
N GLU A 285 -2.57 -25.92 13.86
CA GLU A 285 -2.21 -24.88 14.84
C GLU A 285 -1.81 -23.56 14.16
N GLN A 286 -1.26 -23.64 12.93
CA GLN A 286 -0.79 -22.49 12.17
C GLN A 286 -1.81 -21.98 11.16
N PHE A 287 -2.61 -22.85 10.56
CA PHE A 287 -3.53 -22.49 9.48
C PHE A 287 -4.96 -22.92 9.81
N TYR A 288 -5.73 -21.99 10.38
CA TYR A 288 -7.11 -22.26 10.83
C TYR A 288 -8.10 -21.10 10.58
N THR A 289 -7.61 -19.89 10.30
CA THR A 289 -8.48 -18.73 10.00
C THR A 289 -8.71 -18.54 8.50
N THR A 290 -9.71 -17.75 8.12
CA THR A 290 -9.94 -17.35 6.72
C THR A 290 -8.72 -16.63 6.13
N GLN A 291 -8.02 -15.82 6.92
CA GLN A 291 -6.79 -15.17 6.47
C GLN A 291 -5.67 -16.18 6.22
N ASP A 292 -5.54 -17.19 7.09
CA ASP A 292 -4.57 -18.26 6.89
C ASP A 292 -4.85 -19.05 5.62
N LYS A 293 -6.14 -19.25 5.27
CA LYS A 293 -6.51 -19.88 4.00
C LYS A 293 -5.98 -19.12 2.78
N ARG A 294 -6.04 -17.77 2.80
CA ARG A 294 -5.46 -16.91 1.74
C ARG A 294 -3.93 -16.99 1.72
N ILE A 295 -3.30 -16.99 2.89
CA ILE A 295 -1.84 -17.17 3.01
C ILE A 295 -1.42 -18.52 2.42
N LEU A 296 -2.15 -19.58 2.75
CA LEU A 296 -1.89 -20.93 2.26
C LEU A 296 -2.10 -21.05 0.75
N TYR A 297 -3.19 -20.47 0.22
CA TYR A 297 -3.42 -20.33 -1.22
C TYR A 297 -2.22 -19.65 -1.90
N THR A 298 -1.77 -18.54 -1.33
CA THR A 298 -0.65 -17.76 -1.88
C THR A 298 0.65 -18.57 -1.84
N LEU A 299 0.97 -19.21 -0.71
CA LEU A 299 2.14 -20.09 -0.54
C LEU A 299 2.16 -21.21 -1.60
N LEU A 300 1.04 -21.91 -1.78
CA LEU A 300 0.94 -22.98 -2.77
C LEU A 300 1.09 -22.44 -4.20
N SER A 301 0.50 -21.29 -4.51
CA SER A 301 0.58 -20.68 -5.85
C SER A 301 2.00 -20.24 -6.26
N ARG A 302 2.96 -20.19 -5.32
CA ARG A 302 4.37 -19.82 -5.61
C ARG A 302 5.17 -20.97 -6.23
N GLY A 303 4.71 -22.22 -6.05
CA GLY A 303 5.39 -23.41 -6.58
C GLY A 303 5.02 -23.71 -8.03
N MET A 304 6.01 -23.97 -8.89
CA MET A 304 5.76 -24.22 -10.32
C MET A 304 5.83 -25.70 -10.71
N GLU A 305 6.81 -26.48 -10.22
CA GLU A 305 7.04 -27.85 -10.68
C GLU A 305 6.82 -28.90 -9.60
N SER A 306 7.47 -28.75 -8.44
CA SER A 306 7.41 -29.75 -7.35
C SER A 306 7.25 -29.10 -5.99
N MET A 307 6.54 -29.78 -5.09
CA MET A 307 6.16 -29.21 -3.80
C MET A 307 6.19 -30.25 -2.68
N LEU A 308 6.84 -29.90 -1.58
CA LEU A 308 6.75 -30.60 -0.31
C LEU A 308 5.94 -29.74 0.66
N VAL A 309 4.90 -30.31 1.24
CA VAL A 309 4.01 -29.66 2.20
C VAL A 309 4.27 -30.29 3.56
N THR A 310 4.99 -29.59 4.44
CA THR A 310 5.39 -30.13 5.74
C THR A 310 4.48 -29.61 6.85
N TYR A 311 4.16 -30.42 7.85
CA TYR A 311 3.27 -30.02 8.94
C TYR A 311 3.65 -30.68 10.27
N LYS A 312 3.54 -29.92 11.37
CA LYS A 312 3.65 -30.46 12.73
C LYS A 312 2.34 -31.10 13.18
N LYS A 313 2.41 -32.24 13.84
CA LYS A 313 1.26 -32.95 14.45
C LYS A 313 0.11 -33.21 13.46
N GLU A 314 -0.85 -32.30 13.37
CA GLU A 314 -2.07 -32.39 12.57
C GLU A 314 -2.03 -31.43 11.39
N LEU A 315 -2.35 -31.94 10.20
CA LEU A 315 -2.48 -31.14 8.98
C LEU A 315 -3.67 -30.18 9.11
N SER A 316 -3.54 -28.96 8.57
CA SER A 316 -4.65 -28.01 8.51
C SER A 316 -5.92 -28.62 7.92
N ALA A 317 -7.07 -28.31 8.52
CA ALA A 317 -8.39 -28.75 8.07
C ALA A 317 -8.81 -28.19 6.69
N PHE A 318 -7.99 -27.33 6.08
CA PHE A 318 -8.21 -26.83 4.72
C PHE A 318 -7.88 -27.85 3.61
N PHE A 319 -7.23 -28.97 3.94
CA PHE A 319 -6.79 -29.99 2.97
C PHE A 319 -7.72 -31.19 2.82
#